data_AF-A0A2D6WSN0-F1
#
_entry.id   AF-A0A2D6WSN0-F1
#
_cell.length_a   1.000
_cell.length_b   1.000
_cell.length_c   1.000
_cell.angle_alpha   90.00
_cell.angle_beta   90.00
_cell.angle_gamma   90.00
#
_symmetry.space_group_name_H-M   'P 1'
#
loop_
_entity.id
_entity.type
_entity.pdbx_description
1 polymer ?
#
loop_
_entity_poly.entity_id
_entity_poly.type
_entity_poly.pdbx_seq_one_letter_code
_entity_poly.pdbx_strand_id
1 'polypeptide(L)'
;MGWLNYLLMAVAGLALVVSIRLFYVWYTRIRPLEPSLELEWAADCEHLTTATVDGSKITFHMVRDFTWRTTRDRDENWVENVEVDGDDLKHIWFMVDHFHSLKGLAHTYLTFEFGCGTCLSFSFETRREKNERYHPWDGMWRAYELYLLLGFERDVTGLRTHGRKNR
;
A
#
# COMPACT_ATOMS: atom_id res chain seq x y z
N MET A 1 22.78 -51.19 0.40
CA MET A 1 22.40 -49.80 0.74
C MET A 1 23.31 -48.88 -0.07
N GLY A 2 22.81 -48.30 -1.16
CA GLY A 2 23.64 -47.64 -2.18
C GLY A 2 23.98 -46.17 -1.87
N TRP A 3 24.95 -45.62 -2.61
CA TRP A 3 25.36 -44.20 -2.58
C TRP A 3 24.18 -43.22 -2.68
N LEU A 4 23.12 -43.62 -3.38
CA LEU A 4 21.87 -42.87 -3.49
C LEU A 4 21.19 -42.61 -2.13
N ASN A 5 21.21 -43.58 -1.21
CA ASN A 5 20.62 -43.39 0.12
C ASN A 5 21.42 -42.36 0.94
N TYR A 6 22.75 -42.39 0.84
CA TYR A 6 23.62 -41.39 1.49
C TYR A 6 23.40 -39.99 0.92
N LEU A 7 23.26 -39.87 -0.40
CA LEU A 7 22.92 -38.60 -1.05
C LEU A 7 21.56 -38.08 -0.59
N LEU A 8 20.54 -38.93 -0.56
CA LEU A 8 19.20 -38.57 -0.10
C LEU A 8 19.20 -38.12 1.37
N MET A 9 19.93 -38.82 2.24
CA MET A 9 20.09 -38.41 3.64
C MET A 9 20.81 -37.06 3.79
N ALA A 10 21.85 -36.81 2.98
CA ALA A 10 22.56 -35.54 2.99
C ALA A 10 21.67 -34.38 2.53
N VAL A 11 20.91 -34.56 1.45
CA VAL A 11 19.94 -33.56 0.96
C VAL A 11 18.84 -33.31 1.99
N ALA A 12 18.29 -34.36 2.60
CA ALA A 12 17.28 -34.24 3.65
C ALA A 12 17.83 -33.51 4.88
N GLY A 13 19.05 -33.82 5.30
CA GLY A 13 19.74 -33.12 6.39
C GLY A 13 19.95 -31.64 6.10
N LEU A 14 20.40 -31.29 4.89
CA LEU A 14 20.54 -29.91 4.46
C LEU A 14 19.19 -29.17 4.46
N ALA A 15 18.15 -29.78 3.88
CA ALA A 15 16.81 -29.22 3.85
C ALA A 15 16.25 -28.97 5.26
N LEU A 16 16.50 -29.89 6.20
CA LEU A 16 16.12 -29.73 7.61
C LEU A 16 16.84 -28.55 8.25
N VAL A 17 18.16 -28.43 8.08
CA VAL A 17 18.95 -27.31 8.62
C VAL A 17 18.47 -25.97 8.07
N VAL A 18 18.22 -25.89 6.75
CA VAL A 18 17.68 -24.67 6.11
C VAL A 18 16.30 -24.34 6.67
N SER A 19 15.43 -25.33 6.84
CA SER A 19 14.08 -25.13 7.38
C SER A 19 14.11 -24.63 8.83
N ILE A 20 14.96 -25.22 9.67
CA ILE A 20 15.17 -24.77 11.06
C ILE A 20 15.71 -23.33 11.06
N ARG A 21 16.64 -23.00 10.16
CA ARG A 21 17.19 -21.64 10.06
C ARG A 21 16.13 -20.63 9.65
N LEU A 22 15.32 -20.93 8.64
CA LEU A 22 14.22 -20.08 8.21
C LEU A 22 13.19 -19.88 9.32
N PHE A 23 12.83 -20.96 10.04
CA PHE A 23 11.92 -20.88 11.17
C PHE A 23 12.47 -20.00 12.30
N TYR A 24 13.76 -20.15 12.62
CA TYR A 24 14.44 -19.31 13.61
C TYR A 24 14.45 -17.84 13.21
N VAL A 25 14.84 -17.52 11.96
CA VAL A 25 14.85 -16.13 11.47
C VAL A 25 13.44 -15.55 11.47
N TRP A 26 12.44 -16.31 11.02
CA TRP A 26 11.05 -15.88 11.04
C TRP A 26 10.60 -15.52 12.46
N TYR A 27 10.82 -16.41 13.42
CA TYR A 27 10.30 -16.23 14.78
C TYR A 27 11.04 -15.14 15.57
N THR A 28 12.33 -14.93 15.31
CA THR A 28 13.17 -14.00 16.08
C THR A 28 13.37 -12.63 15.42
N ARG A 29 13.20 -12.52 14.09
CA ARG A 29 13.52 -11.29 13.35
C ARG A 29 12.33 -10.73 12.59
N ILE A 30 11.48 -11.56 11.99
CA ILE A 30 10.41 -11.09 11.08
C ILE A 30 9.07 -10.97 11.81
N ARG A 31 8.67 -12.02 12.53
CA ARG A 31 7.42 -12.04 13.30
C ARG A 31 7.32 -10.91 14.33
N PRO A 32 8.41 -10.54 15.05
CA PRO A 32 8.35 -9.46 16.04
C PRO A 32 8.39 -8.04 15.45
N LEU A 33 8.45 -7.88 14.12
CA LEU A 33 8.40 -6.55 13.50
C LEU A 33 7.03 -5.92 13.77
N GLU A 34 7.07 -4.72 14.34
CA GLU A 34 5.92 -3.87 14.64
C GLU A 34 5.97 -2.62 13.76
N PRO A 35 4.81 -2.14 13.29
CA PRO A 35 4.74 -0.87 12.56
C PRO A 35 5.07 0.30 13.49
N SER A 36 5.66 1.34 12.94
CA SER A 36 6.02 2.58 13.61
C SER A 36 5.29 3.76 12.97
N LEU A 37 4.99 4.78 13.75
CA LEU A 37 4.46 6.05 13.23
C LEU A 37 5.57 7.11 13.05
N GLU A 38 6.76 6.85 13.58
CA GLU A 38 7.81 7.85 13.80
C GLU A 38 8.99 7.74 12.81
N LEU A 39 8.83 6.98 11.72
CA LEU A 39 9.86 6.86 10.69
C LEU A 39 9.82 8.04 9.71
N GLU A 40 10.92 8.24 8.97
CA GLU A 40 10.94 9.13 7.82
C GLU A 40 10.30 8.42 6.62
N TRP A 41 9.12 8.88 6.22
CA TRP A 41 8.34 8.28 5.15
C TRP A 41 8.68 8.88 3.78
N ALA A 42 8.45 8.13 2.72
CA ALA A 42 8.47 8.66 1.35
C ALA A 42 7.34 9.67 1.14
N ALA A 43 7.57 10.69 0.31
CA ALA A 43 6.65 11.83 0.15
C ALA A 43 5.20 11.44 -0.21
N ASP A 44 5.00 10.38 -1.00
CA ASP A 44 3.67 9.92 -1.41
C ASP A 44 2.91 9.11 -0.33
N CYS A 45 3.55 8.83 0.80
CA CYS A 45 2.97 8.20 1.98
C CYS A 45 3.43 8.86 3.30
N GLU A 46 3.77 10.15 3.21
CA GLU A 46 4.34 10.93 4.31
C GLU A 46 3.38 11.03 5.48
N HIS A 47 2.14 11.43 5.20
CA HIS A 47 1.11 11.61 6.20
C HIS A 47 0.14 10.43 6.25
N LEU A 48 -0.38 10.17 7.46
CA LEU A 48 -1.56 9.34 7.65
C LEU A 48 -2.77 10.27 7.74
N THR A 49 -3.75 10.01 6.88
CA THR A 49 -5.01 10.74 6.94
C THR A 49 -5.79 10.32 8.18
N THR A 50 -6.26 11.30 8.95
CA THR A 50 -7.20 11.11 10.05
C THR A 50 -8.54 11.76 9.72
N ALA A 51 -9.58 11.46 10.49
CA ALA A 51 -10.89 12.05 10.29
C ALA A 51 -11.49 12.49 11.63
N THR A 52 -12.07 13.69 11.64
CA THR A 52 -12.97 14.17 12.69
C THR A 52 -14.40 14.02 12.18
N VAL A 53 -15.27 13.38 12.97
CA VAL A 53 -16.66 13.10 12.58
C VAL A 53 -17.60 13.78 13.57
N ASP A 54 -18.46 14.68 13.07
CA ASP A 54 -19.50 15.36 13.83
C ASP A 54 -20.86 15.17 13.15
N GLY A 55 -21.60 14.16 13.59
CA GLY A 55 -22.84 13.74 12.94
C GLY A 55 -22.58 13.24 11.51
N SER A 56 -23.20 13.89 10.52
CA SER A 56 -22.97 13.60 9.10
C SER A 56 -21.76 14.34 8.52
N LYS A 57 -21.24 15.38 9.21
CA LYS A 57 -20.08 16.14 8.73
C LYS A 57 -18.80 15.40 9.07
N ILE A 58 -17.96 15.23 8.06
CA ILE A 58 -16.68 14.55 8.18
C ILE A 58 -15.60 15.50 7.67
N THR A 59 -14.60 15.76 8.51
CA THR A 59 -13.39 16.49 8.13
C THR A 59 -12.24 15.51 8.06
N PHE A 60 -11.73 15.27 6.86
CA PHE A 60 -10.51 14.50 6.65
C PHE A 60 -9.29 15.40 6.73
N HIS A 61 -8.29 14.97 7.49
CA HIS A 61 -7.05 15.71 7.68
C HIS A 61 -5.92 15.07 6.89
N MET A 62 -5.05 15.89 6.28
CA MET A 62 -3.91 15.42 5.48
C MET A 62 -4.35 14.49 4.34
N VAL A 63 -5.15 15.04 3.43
CA VAL A 63 -5.62 14.34 2.21
C VAL A 63 -4.62 14.56 1.08
N ARG A 64 -4.20 13.49 0.41
CA ARG A 64 -3.22 13.60 -0.68
C ARG A 64 -3.84 14.18 -1.96
N ASP A 65 -3.14 15.12 -2.58
CA ASP A 65 -3.58 15.80 -3.80
C ASP A 65 -2.44 15.95 -4.82
N PHE A 66 -1.78 14.84 -5.12
CA PHE A 66 -0.62 14.85 -6.02
C PHE A 66 -1.05 14.91 -7.48
N THR A 67 -0.35 15.71 -8.28
CA THR A 67 -0.54 15.76 -9.74
C THR A 67 0.59 15.01 -10.44
N TRP A 68 0.27 13.91 -11.12
CA TRP A 68 1.26 12.97 -11.67
C TRP A 68 1.51 13.18 -13.16
N ARG A 69 2.77 13.46 -13.54
CA ARG A 69 3.23 13.36 -14.95
C ARG A 69 3.96 12.04 -15.19
N THR A 70 4.77 11.63 -14.22
CA THR A 70 5.38 10.29 -14.13
C THR A 70 5.45 9.88 -12.66
N THR A 71 5.90 8.67 -12.35
CA THR A 71 6.14 8.28 -10.95
C THR A 71 7.27 9.05 -10.25
N ARG A 72 8.09 9.80 -11.00
CA ARG A 72 9.22 10.60 -10.48
C ARG A 72 9.07 12.11 -10.65
N ASP A 73 8.13 12.53 -11.50
CA ASP A 73 7.82 13.93 -11.78
C ASP A 73 6.34 14.15 -11.47
N ARG A 74 6.10 14.87 -10.38
CA ARG A 74 4.80 15.09 -9.78
C ARG A 74 4.82 16.36 -8.94
N ASP A 75 3.66 17.00 -8.84
CA ASP A 75 3.46 18.09 -7.88
C ASP A 75 2.93 17.46 -6.60
N GLU A 76 3.67 17.62 -5.50
CA GLU A 76 3.36 17.04 -4.21
C GLU A 76 2.57 18.04 -3.38
N ASN A 77 1.37 17.63 -2.93
CA ASN A 77 0.50 18.46 -2.10
C ASN A 77 -0.32 17.59 -1.13
N TRP A 78 -0.42 18.05 0.12
CA TRP A 78 -1.27 17.47 1.14
C TRP A 78 -2.23 18.53 1.65
N VAL A 79 -3.52 18.30 1.45
CA VAL A 79 -4.58 19.22 1.88
C VAL A 79 -4.85 18.98 3.35
N GLU A 80 -4.66 20.01 4.17
CA GLU A 80 -4.79 19.91 5.63
C GLU A 80 -6.19 19.49 6.07
N ASN A 81 -7.24 20.00 5.42
CA ASN A 81 -8.64 19.76 5.78
C ASN A 81 -9.51 19.64 4.53
N VAL A 82 -10.26 18.54 4.42
CA VAL A 82 -11.30 18.35 3.41
C VAL A 82 -12.59 17.99 4.12
N GLU A 83 -13.58 18.86 4.00
CA GLU A 83 -14.90 18.68 4.61
C GLU A 83 -15.88 18.08 3.60
N VAL A 84 -16.61 17.07 4.04
CA VAL A 84 -17.71 16.43 3.28
C VAL A 84 -18.87 16.13 4.21
N ASP A 85 -20.05 15.96 3.63
CA ASP A 85 -21.25 15.51 4.34
C ASP A 85 -21.59 14.07 3.91
N GLY A 86 -21.60 13.15 4.87
CA GLY A 86 -21.92 11.74 4.66
C GLY A 86 -23.36 11.52 4.18
N ASP A 87 -24.28 12.41 4.51
CA ASP A 87 -25.67 12.36 4.02
C ASP A 87 -25.77 12.82 2.55
N ASP A 88 -24.75 13.51 2.04
CA ASP A 88 -24.63 13.98 0.66
C ASP A 88 -23.80 13.01 -0.21
N LEU A 89 -23.61 11.75 0.22
CA LEU A 89 -22.93 10.74 -0.58
C LEU A 89 -23.78 10.35 -1.80
N LYS A 90 -23.23 10.56 -3.01
CA LYS A 90 -23.90 10.25 -4.27
C LYS A 90 -23.58 8.86 -4.78
N HIS A 91 -22.29 8.56 -4.94
CA HIS A 91 -21.83 7.33 -5.57
C HIS A 91 -20.61 6.75 -4.87
N ILE A 92 -20.50 5.43 -4.94
CA ILE A 92 -19.31 4.68 -4.54
C ILE A 92 -18.86 3.87 -5.75
N TRP A 93 -17.62 4.07 -6.17
CA TRP A 93 -17.00 3.40 -7.30
C TRP A 93 -15.98 2.38 -6.81
N PHE A 94 -16.12 1.13 -7.24
CA PHE A 94 -15.11 0.09 -7.01
C PHE A 94 -14.16 0.03 -8.21
N MET A 95 -12.92 0.44 -7.98
CA MET A 95 -11.90 0.53 -9.01
C MET A 95 -11.02 -0.73 -9.00
N VAL A 96 -10.69 -1.22 -10.19
CA VAL A 96 -9.79 -2.36 -10.39
C VAL A 96 -8.71 -1.96 -11.40
N ASP A 97 -7.49 -1.75 -10.91
CA ASP A 97 -6.33 -1.31 -11.67
C ASP A 97 -5.43 -2.51 -12.02
N HIS A 98 -5.39 -2.89 -13.30
CA HIS A 98 -4.55 -4.01 -13.74
C HIS A 98 -3.15 -3.49 -14.07
N PHE A 99 -2.20 -3.77 -13.18
CA PHE A 99 -0.80 -3.35 -13.35
C PHE A 99 0.10 -4.44 -13.95
N HIS A 100 -0.42 -5.66 -14.12
CA HIS A 100 0.31 -6.77 -14.73
C HIS A 100 -0.52 -7.46 -15.81
N SER A 101 0.13 -8.16 -16.74
CA SER A 101 -0.54 -8.97 -17.76
C SER A 101 -1.35 -10.14 -17.19
N LEU A 102 -1.10 -10.50 -15.92
CA LEU A 102 -1.83 -11.52 -15.19
C LEU A 102 -3.03 -10.84 -14.53
N LYS A 103 -4.24 -11.12 -15.01
CA LYS A 103 -5.46 -10.44 -14.55
C LYS A 103 -5.72 -10.54 -13.04
N GLY A 104 -5.20 -11.56 -12.37
CA GLY A 104 -5.35 -11.72 -10.91
C GLY A 104 -4.48 -10.77 -10.07
N LEU A 105 -3.51 -10.08 -10.69
CA LEU A 105 -2.67 -9.08 -10.04
C LEU A 105 -3.22 -7.69 -10.38
N ALA A 106 -4.27 -7.32 -9.66
CA ALA A 106 -4.91 -6.02 -9.77
C ALA A 106 -4.91 -5.32 -8.42
N HIS A 107 -4.75 -4.00 -8.46
CA HIS A 107 -4.87 -3.14 -7.29
C HIS A 107 -6.30 -2.62 -7.21
N THR A 108 -6.94 -2.76 -6.05
CA THR A 108 -8.32 -2.33 -5.86
C THR A 108 -8.41 -1.19 -4.86
N TYR A 109 -9.36 -0.28 -5.09
CA TYR A 109 -9.61 0.85 -4.22
C TYR A 109 -11.04 1.37 -4.44
N LEU A 110 -11.54 2.15 -3.48
CA LEU A 110 -12.89 2.72 -3.54
C LEU A 110 -12.80 4.23 -3.74
N THR A 111 -13.69 4.79 -4.54
CA THR A 111 -13.86 6.24 -4.67
C THR A 111 -15.27 6.64 -4.27
N PHE A 112 -15.37 7.61 -3.37
CA PHE A 112 -16.62 8.16 -2.85
C PHE A 112 -16.83 9.54 -3.47
N GLU A 113 -17.97 9.71 -4.13
CA GLU A 113 -18.38 10.97 -4.73
C GLU A 113 -19.46 11.61 -3.85
N PHE A 114 -19.20 12.82 -3.38
CA PHE A 114 -20.10 13.61 -2.55
C PHE A 114 -20.84 14.64 -3.41
N GLY A 115 -21.98 15.12 -2.92
CA GLY A 115 -22.85 15.97 -3.72
C GLY A 115 -22.31 17.35 -4.02
N CYS A 116 -21.40 17.85 -3.18
CA CYS A 116 -20.57 19.03 -3.42
C CYS A 116 -19.54 18.88 -4.57
N GLY A 117 -19.39 17.68 -5.15
CA GLY A 117 -18.45 17.40 -6.24
C GLY A 117 -17.07 16.91 -5.78
N THR A 118 -16.85 16.81 -4.47
CA THR A 118 -15.62 16.20 -3.92
C THR A 118 -15.63 14.70 -4.17
N CYS A 119 -14.53 14.19 -4.76
CA CYS A 119 -14.32 12.76 -4.96
C CYS A 119 -13.07 12.31 -4.19
N LEU A 120 -13.25 11.43 -3.20
CA LEU A 120 -12.18 10.91 -2.35
C LEU A 120 -11.97 9.42 -2.58
N SER A 121 -10.72 9.03 -2.81
CA SER A 121 -10.32 7.65 -3.05
C SER A 121 -9.58 7.07 -1.85
N PHE A 122 -10.04 5.92 -1.38
CA PHE A 122 -9.51 5.14 -0.26
C PHE A 122 -8.81 3.91 -0.80
N SER A 123 -7.52 3.79 -0.52
CA SER A 123 -6.69 2.69 -1.00
C SER A 123 -5.78 2.16 0.09
N PHE A 124 -5.76 0.84 0.29
CA PHE A 124 -4.73 0.21 1.10
C PHE A 124 -3.44 0.17 0.29
N GLU A 125 -2.39 0.79 0.82
CA GLU A 125 -1.12 0.96 0.14
C GLU A 125 0.04 0.52 1.04
N THR A 126 1.14 0.17 0.39
CA THR A 126 2.40 -0.06 1.08
C THR A 126 3.01 1.28 1.49
N ARG A 127 3.22 1.47 2.80
CA ARG A 127 3.93 2.63 3.36
C ARG A 127 5.43 2.36 3.31
N ARG A 128 6.17 3.30 2.72
CA ARG A 128 7.59 3.14 2.41
C ARG A 128 8.42 4.18 3.12
N GLU A 129 9.56 3.78 3.65
CA GLU A 129 10.54 4.71 4.21
C GLU A 129 11.14 5.59 3.11
N LYS A 130 11.71 6.72 3.51
CA LYS A 130 12.38 7.64 2.60
C LYS A 130 13.53 6.93 1.90
N ASN A 131 13.59 7.06 0.57
CA ASN A 131 14.51 6.36 -0.34
C ASN A 131 14.26 4.86 -0.51
N GLU A 132 13.20 4.31 0.08
CA GLU A 132 12.83 2.91 -0.09
C GLU A 132 12.09 2.68 -1.40
N ARG A 133 12.49 1.62 -2.12
CA ARG A 133 11.84 1.16 -3.34
C ARG A 133 11.03 -0.08 -3.05
N TYR A 134 9.81 -0.11 -3.58
CA TYR A 134 8.96 -1.29 -3.48
C TYR A 134 9.56 -2.47 -4.27
N HIS A 135 9.58 -3.63 -3.63
CA HIS A 135 9.91 -4.90 -4.25
C HIS A 135 8.99 -6.02 -3.72
N PRO A 136 8.35 -6.83 -4.60
CA PRO A 136 7.38 -7.84 -4.18
C PRO A 136 7.95 -8.89 -3.22
N TRP A 137 9.21 -9.29 -3.42
CA TRP A 137 9.86 -10.28 -2.55
C TRP A 137 9.99 -9.77 -1.13
N ASP A 138 10.37 -8.50 -0.94
CA ASP A 138 10.57 -7.90 0.37
C ASP A 138 9.23 -7.76 1.10
N GLY A 139 8.16 -7.45 0.35
CA GLY A 139 6.80 -7.44 0.86
C GLY A 139 6.33 -8.78 1.45
N MET A 140 6.85 -9.92 0.97
CA MET A 140 6.53 -11.25 1.53
C MET A 140 7.12 -11.45 2.94
N TRP A 141 8.08 -10.63 3.34
CA TRP A 141 8.83 -10.76 4.59
C TRP A 141 8.52 -9.67 5.62
N ARG A 142 7.34 -9.02 5.53
CA ARG A 142 6.93 -7.90 6.41
C ARG A 142 7.92 -6.73 6.39
N ALA A 143 8.55 -6.48 5.23
CA ALA A 143 9.52 -5.39 5.08
C ALA A 143 8.86 -4.01 5.07
N TYR A 144 7.57 -3.93 4.75
CA TYR A 144 6.86 -2.66 4.64
C TYR A 144 5.63 -2.63 5.53
N GLU A 145 5.23 -1.43 5.89
CA GLU A 145 3.97 -1.20 6.61
C GLU A 145 2.78 -1.07 5.65
N LEU A 146 1.59 -1.37 6.16
CA LEU A 146 0.33 -1.19 5.45
C LEU A 146 -0.35 0.05 6.01
N TYR A 147 -0.78 0.97 5.15
CA TYR A 147 -1.57 2.13 5.56
C TYR A 147 -2.75 2.36 4.63
N LEU A 148 -3.74 3.09 5.13
CA LEU A 148 -4.88 3.54 4.34
C LEU A 148 -4.57 4.92 3.78
N LEU A 149 -4.31 4.99 2.48
CA LEU A 149 -4.20 6.23 1.75
C LEU A 149 -5.60 6.81 1.51
N LEU A 150 -5.78 8.08 1.89
CA LEU A 150 -6.86 8.91 1.38
C LEU A 150 -6.28 10.02 0.49
N GLY A 151 -6.78 10.11 -0.73
CA GLY A 151 -6.46 11.20 -1.63
C GLY A 151 -7.64 11.58 -2.50
N PHE A 152 -7.52 12.69 -3.22
CA PHE A 152 -8.50 13.01 -4.25
C PHE A 152 -8.47 11.96 -5.37
N GLU A 153 -9.62 11.72 -5.98
CA GLU A 153 -9.73 10.79 -7.12
C GLU A 153 -8.70 11.12 -8.22
N ARG A 154 -8.57 12.40 -8.57
CA ARG A 154 -7.61 12.89 -9.56
C ARG A 154 -6.15 12.54 -9.24
N ASP A 155 -5.79 12.39 -7.96
CA ASP A 155 -4.48 11.93 -7.53
C ASP A 155 -4.41 10.41 -7.63
N VAL A 156 -5.29 9.70 -6.92
CA VAL A 156 -5.19 8.25 -6.74
C VAL A 156 -5.38 7.52 -8.07
N THR A 157 -6.36 7.93 -8.86
CA THR A 157 -6.55 7.43 -10.24
C THR A 157 -5.45 7.97 -11.15
N GLY A 158 -5.06 9.24 -11.00
CA GLY A 158 -4.03 9.89 -11.82
C GLY A 158 -2.66 9.21 -11.72
N LEU A 159 -2.28 8.71 -10.54
CA LEU A 159 -1.08 7.89 -10.36
C LEU A 159 -1.11 6.64 -11.25
N ARG A 160 -2.26 6.00 -11.37
CA ARG A 160 -2.41 4.72 -12.08
C ARG A 160 -2.47 4.95 -13.59
N THR A 161 -3.21 5.97 -14.03
CA THR A 161 -3.40 6.29 -15.45
C THR A 161 -2.24 7.10 -16.04
N HIS A 162 -1.87 8.22 -15.43
CA HIS A 162 -0.81 9.10 -15.95
C HIS A 162 0.57 8.66 -15.46
N GLY A 163 0.69 8.46 -14.14
CA GLY A 163 1.97 8.15 -13.50
C GLY A 163 2.55 6.80 -13.91
N ARG A 164 1.72 5.75 -13.89
CA ARG A 164 2.10 4.35 -14.16
C ARG A 164 1.68 3.85 -15.55
N LYS A 165 0.68 4.48 -16.17
CA LYS A 165 0.13 4.07 -17.48
C LYS A 165 -0.46 2.65 -17.47
N ASN A 166 -1.07 2.31 -16.34
CA ASN A 166 -1.84 1.07 -16.20
C ASN A 166 -3.12 1.11 -17.03
N ARG A 167 -3.79 -0.04 -17.18
CA ARG A 167 -4.99 -0.21 -18.00
C ARG A 167 -6.19 -0.68 -17.19
#